data_AF-A0A6V7JPW6-F1
#
_entry.id   AF-A0A6V7JPW6-F1
#
_cell.length_a   1.000
_cell.length_b   1.000
_cell.length_c   1.000
_cell.angle_alpha   90.00
_cell.angle_beta   90.00
_cell.angle_gamma   90.00
#
_symmetry.space_group_name_H-M   'P 1'
#
loop_
_entity.id
_entity.type
_entity.pdbx_description
1 polymer ?
#
loop_
_entity_poly.entity_id
_entity_poly.type
_entity_poly.pdbx_seq_one_letter_code
_entity_poly.pdbx_strand_id
1 'polypeptide(L)' 'IYGSENEILVKQLNDNFIELAPITLMLDQICPKELHNKVAGMIRNYYLKDEPIDDSTRTNVTE' A
#
# COMPACT_ATOMS: atom_id res chain seq x y z
N ILE A 1 18.11 -1.80 13.05
CA ILE A 1 17.41 -2.65 12.06
C ILE A 1 16.83 -1.74 10.98
N TYR A 2 17.69 -0.97 10.30
CA TYR A 2 17.31 -0.04 9.24
C TYR A 2 18.52 0.01 8.31
N GLY A 3 18.57 -0.96 7.39
CA GLY A 3 19.57 -1.04 6.34
C GLY A 3 18.90 -0.88 4.97
N SER A 4 19.70 -0.70 3.92
CA SER A 4 19.31 -0.47 2.52
C SER A 4 18.24 -1.42 1.98
N GLU A 5 18.09 -2.62 2.54
CA GLU A 5 17.03 -3.57 2.16
C GLU A 5 15.62 -3.04 2.49
N ASN A 6 15.45 -2.32 3.60
CA ASN A 6 14.14 -1.75 3.95
C ASN A 6 13.75 -0.63 2.98
N GLU A 7 14.71 0.19 2.54
CA GLU A 7 14.45 1.24 1.54
C GLU A 7 14.02 0.63 0.19
N ILE A 8 14.64 -0.49 -0.20
CA ILE A 8 14.25 -1.24 -1.40
C ILE A 8 12.82 -1.78 -1.27
N LEU A 9 12.48 -2.39 -0.14
CA LEU A 9 11.14 -2.93 0.11
C LEU A 9 10.07 -1.85 0.16
N VAL A 10 10.36 -0.71 0.81
CA VAL A 10 9.45 0.46 0.85
C VAL A 10 9.21 1.00 -0.55
N LYS A 11 10.27 1.13 -1.35
CA LYS A 11 10.14 1.53 -2.76
C LYS A 11 9.29 0.54 -3.56
N GLN A 12 9.52 -0.77 -3.38
CA GLN A 12 8.71 -1.80 -4.06
C GLN A 12 7.25 -1.76 -3.65
N LEU A 13 6.95 -1.49 -2.36
CA LEU A 13 5.59 -1.31 -1.89
C LEU A 13 4.96 -0.05 -2.48
N ASN A 14 5.70 1.05 -2.55
CA ASN A 14 5.22 2.28 -3.18
C ASN A 14 4.85 2.05 -4.65
N ASP A 15 5.75 1.43 -5.40
CA ASP A 15 5.64 1.27 -6.85
C ASP A 15 4.58 0.21 -7.23
N ASN A 16 4.41 -0.83 -6.42
CA ASN A 16 3.56 -1.98 -6.73
C ASN A 16 2.37 -2.15 -5.77
N PHE A 17 1.96 -1.07 -5.09
CA PHE A 17 0.92 -1.14 -4.05
C PHE A 17 -0.36 -1.84 -4.53
N ILE A 18 -0.85 -1.52 -5.73
CA ILE A 18 -2.09 -2.09 -6.27
C ILE A 18 -2.01 -3.61 -6.48
N GLU A 19 -0.83 -4.13 -6.83
CA GLU A 19 -0.60 -5.56 -7.02
C GLU A 19 -0.42 -6.29 -5.69
N LEU A 20 0.27 -5.67 -4.74
CA LEU A 20 0.62 -6.28 -3.46
C LEU A 20 -0.51 -6.21 -2.43
N ALA A 21 -1.25 -5.10 -2.38
CA ALA A 21 -2.29 -4.85 -1.38
C ALA A 21 -3.37 -5.94 -1.31
N PRO A 22 -3.86 -6.51 -2.43
CA PRO A 22 -4.84 -7.59 -2.36
C PRO A 22 -4.36 -8.83 -1.61
N ILE A 23 -3.06 -9.13 -1.70
CA ILE A 23 -2.44 -10.27 -1.02
C ILE A 23 -2.15 -9.92 0.44
N THR A 24 -1.51 -8.77 0.69
CA THR A 24 -1.07 -8.37 2.03
C THR A 24 -2.23 -7.98 2.96
N LEU A 25 -3.35 -7.52 2.39
CA LEU A 25 -4.57 -7.16 3.11
C LEU A 25 -5.64 -8.25 3.04
N MET A 26 -5.32 -9.42 2.47
CA MET A 26 -6.22 -10.58 2.39
C MET A 26 -7.57 -10.25 1.72
N LEU A 27 -7.56 -9.40 0.69
CA LEU A 27 -8.76 -8.98 -0.02
C LEU A 27 -9.43 -10.13 -0.76
N ASP A 28 -8.67 -11.19 -1.09
CA ASP A 28 -9.16 -12.42 -1.69
C ASP A 28 -10.20 -13.16 -0.84
N GLN A 29 -10.19 -12.95 0.48
CA GLN A 29 -11.17 -13.58 1.38
C GLN A 29 -12.48 -12.79 1.52
N ILE A 30 -12.47 -11.50 1.17
CA ILE A 30 -13.58 -10.58 1.48
C ILE A 30 -14.16 -9.86 0.27
N CYS A 31 -13.48 -9.86 -0.88
CA CYS A 31 -14.00 -9.26 -2.10
C CYS A 31 -13.63 -10.03 -3.38
N PRO A 32 -14.52 -10.01 -4.41
CA PRO A 32 -14.24 -10.56 -5.73
C PRO A 32 -12.93 -10.04 -6.35
N LYS A 33 -12.20 -10.91 -7.05
CA LYS A 33 -10.92 -10.57 -7.72
C LYS A 33 -11.00 -9.35 -8.62
N GLU A 34 -12.10 -9.19 -9.34
CA GLU A 34 -12.37 -8.03 -10.20
C GLU A 34 -12.42 -6.69 -9.46
N LEU A 35 -12.65 -6.69 -8.14
CA LEU A 35 -12.66 -5.50 -7.31
C LEU A 35 -11.33 -5.23 -6.60
N HIS A 36 -10.36 -6.15 -6.65
CA HIS A 36 -9.11 -6.04 -5.90
C HIS A 36 -8.37 -4.73 -6.18
N ASN A 37 -8.16 -4.40 -7.46
CA ASN A 37 -7.47 -3.16 -7.84
C ASN A 37 -8.24 -1.91 -7.41
N LYS A 38 -9.58 -1.94 -7.49
CA LYS A 38 -10.44 -0.82 -7.10
C LYS A 38 -10.35 -0.58 -5.59
N VAL A 39 -10.48 -1.64 -4.79
CA VAL A 39 -10.42 -1.56 -3.33
C VAL A 39 -9.02 -1.15 -2.87
N ALA A 40 -7.97 -1.73 -3.44
CA ALA A 40 -6.59 -1.31 -3.17
C ALA A 40 -6.38 0.18 -3.48
N GLY A 41 -6.86 0.66 -4.63
CA GLY A 41 -6.79 2.08 -4.99
C GLY A 41 -7.54 2.98 -4.00
N MET A 42 -8.73 2.57 -3.55
CA MET A 42 -9.49 3.31 -2.54
C MET A 42 -8.76 3.38 -1.20
N ILE A 43 -8.14 2.28 -0.74
CA ILE A 43 -7.35 2.25 0.49
C ILE A 43 -6.16 3.19 0.37
N ARG A 44 -5.39 3.11 -0.73
CA ARG A 44 -4.25 4.00 -0.95
C ARG A 44 -4.68 5.47 -0.92
N ASN A 45 -5.71 5.82 -1.68
CA ASN A 45 -6.18 7.19 -1.76
C ASN A 45 -6.73 7.71 -0.42
N TYR A 46 -7.38 6.84 0.37
CA TYR A 46 -7.89 7.23 1.68
C TYR A 46 -6.77 7.61 2.65
N TYR A 47 -5.73 6.77 2.75
CA TYR A 47 -4.64 6.99 3.71
C TYR A 47 -3.56 7.96 3.22
N LEU A 48 -3.28 7.96 1.92
CA LEU A 48 -2.10 8.62 1.36
C LEU A 48 -2.43 9.65 0.29
N LYS A 49 -3.66 9.64 -0.26
CA LYS A 49 -4.02 10.47 -1.42
C LYS A 49 -2.99 10.27 -2.55
N ASP A 50 -2.30 11.34 -2.93
CA ASP A 50 -1.26 11.34 -3.96
C ASP A 50 0.18 11.27 -3.37
N GLU A 51 0.31 11.09 -2.06
CA GLU A 51 1.60 11.03 -1.37
C GLU A 51 2.31 9.66 -1.56
N PRO A 52 3.65 9.65 -1.52
CA PRO A 52 4.42 8.41 -1.62
C PRO A 52 4.28 7.55 -0.36
N ILE A 53 4.52 6.24 -0.50
CA ILE A 53 4.75 5.34 0.64
C ILE A 53 6.23 5.41 0.98
N ASP A 54 6.58 6.24 1.95
CA ASP A 54 7.95 6.35 2.48
C ASP A 54 7.93 6.82 3.94
N ASP A 55 9.11 7.11 4.49
CA ASP A 55 9.22 7.53 5.89
C ASP A 55 8.51 8.87 6.19
N SER A 56 8.24 9.72 5.19
CA SER A 56 7.53 10.99 5.36
C SER A 56 6.04 10.80 5.63
N THR A 57 5.45 9.70 5.12
CA THR A 57 4.03 9.38 5.30
C THR A 57 3.78 8.30 6.36
N ARG A 58 4.83 7.64 6.87
CA ARG A 58 4.75 6.50 7.80
C ARG A 58 3.90 6.74 9.04
N THR A 59 3.96 7.96 9.59
CA THR A 59 3.16 8.36 10.77
C THR A 59 2.10 9.41 10.44
N ASN A 60 1.94 9.75 9.17
CA ASN A 60 1.01 10.77 8.69
C ASN A 60 -0.24 10.12 8.05
N VAL A 61 -0.67 8.99 8.62
CA VAL A 61 -1.97 8.40 8.33
C VAL A 61 -3.01 9.14 9.17
N THR A 62 -4.06 9.61 8.52
CA THR A 62 -5.07 10.56 9.05
C THR A 62 -5.65 10.21 10.42
N GLU A 63 -6.01 11.24 11.22
CA GLU A 63 -6.85 11.17 12.44
C GLU A 63 -8.26 10.61 12.19
#